data_AF-A0AB35JPV2-F1
#
_entry.id   AF-A0AB35JPV2-F1
#
_cell.length_a   1.000
_cell.length_b   1.000
_cell.length_c   1.000
_cell.angle_alpha   90.00
_cell.angle_beta   90.00
_cell.angle_gamma   90.00
#
_symmetry.space_group_name_H-M   'P 1'
#
loop_
_entity.id
_entity.type
_entity.pdbx_description
1 polymer ?
#
loop_
_entity_poly.entity_id
_entity_poly.type
_entity_poly.pdbx_seq_one_letter_code
_entity_poly.pdbx_strand_id
1 'polypeptide(L)'
;MFKTIFSKLFNTCSTPISVSHPLETPTEVQNPQPDIVTYYKTVIFSSPFIRDSGREAVLSDFMQEVKLKDGELLSLEEKRSLGINTRLKITRELYEVLTPAGIDFGPKKVLESLYLKATSNHNRHRDITRMKGLGIKQYSPMSSGDERDCDWCNLMDGKLISVEVDFVKLIEENCTCDYCRCTLEAKINF
;
A
#
# COMPACT_ATOMS: atom_id res chain seq x y z
N MET A 1 -36.06 60.62 7.43
CA MET A 1 -34.79 60.58 8.20
C MET A 1 -35.11 60.28 9.66
N PHE A 2 -34.49 59.23 10.20
CA PHE A 2 -34.21 58.89 11.61
C PHE A 2 -35.31 58.73 12.69
N LYS A 3 -35.29 57.50 13.26
CA LYS A 3 -35.44 57.06 14.69
C LYS A 3 -36.82 57.29 15.36
N THR A 4 -37.39 56.43 16.22
CA THR A 4 -36.83 55.65 17.36
C THR A 4 -37.93 54.67 17.85
N ILE A 5 -37.70 53.35 17.93
CA ILE A 5 -37.61 52.43 19.10
C ILE A 5 -38.84 52.29 20.09
N PHE A 6 -39.13 51.02 20.44
CA PHE A 6 -39.78 50.43 21.65
C PHE A 6 -41.33 50.50 21.73
N SER A 7 -42.11 49.52 22.23
CA SER A 7 -41.87 48.30 23.01
C SER A 7 -43.19 47.49 23.14
N LYS A 8 -43.13 46.14 23.21
CA LYS A 8 -43.89 45.22 24.13
C LYS A 8 -45.44 45.14 24.00
N LEU A 9 -46.17 44.03 24.14
CA LEU A 9 -46.02 42.74 24.84
C LEU A 9 -47.04 41.70 24.27
N PHE A 10 -46.79 40.43 24.66
CA PHE A 10 -47.72 39.33 24.96
C PHE A 10 -47.83 38.15 23.97
N ASN A 11 -47.02 37.13 24.29
CA ASN A 11 -47.39 35.75 24.66
C ASN A 11 -48.44 35.01 23.82
N THR A 12 -48.05 33.88 23.23
CA THR A 12 -48.41 32.53 23.76
C THR A 12 -47.70 31.40 23.00
N CYS A 13 -47.46 30.32 23.73
CA CYS A 13 -46.78 29.07 23.39
C CYS A 13 -47.09 28.47 22.00
N SER A 14 -46.08 27.85 21.40
CA SER A 14 -46.06 26.39 21.15
C SER A 14 -44.66 25.96 20.71
N THR A 15 -43.99 25.19 21.57
CA THR A 15 -42.76 24.46 21.28
C THR A 15 -43.07 23.30 20.31
N PRO A 16 -42.39 23.14 19.17
CA PRO A 16 -42.46 21.89 18.43
C PRO A 16 -41.60 20.83 19.11
N ILE A 17 -42.24 19.68 19.37
CA ILE A 17 -41.65 18.46 19.92
C ILE A 17 -40.57 17.97 18.94
N SER A 18 -39.31 17.98 19.39
CA SER A 18 -38.21 17.32 18.71
C SER A 18 -38.31 15.82 18.95
N VAL A 19 -38.97 15.10 18.05
CA VAL A 19 -38.95 13.63 18.03
C VAL A 19 -37.61 13.18 17.48
N SER A 20 -36.82 12.58 18.36
CA SER A 20 -35.57 11.91 18.07
C SER A 20 -35.77 10.68 17.18
N HIS A 21 -35.16 10.68 16.00
CA HIS A 21 -34.74 9.44 15.34
C HIS A 21 -33.21 9.35 15.43
N PRO A 22 -32.64 8.36 16.12
CA PRO A 22 -31.24 8.03 15.96
C PRO A 22 -31.02 7.61 14.49
N LEU A 23 -30.07 8.25 13.81
CA LEU A 23 -29.50 7.69 12.59
C LEU A 23 -28.80 6.38 13.00
N GLU A 24 -29.47 5.25 12.79
CA GLU A 24 -28.77 3.97 12.74
C GLU A 24 -27.93 3.98 11.47
N THR A 25 -26.66 4.38 11.61
CA THR A 25 -25.63 4.03 10.63
C THR A 25 -25.68 2.52 10.43
N PRO A 26 -25.81 2.02 9.18
CA PRO A 26 -25.66 0.59 8.94
C PRO A 26 -24.26 0.22 9.41
N THR A 27 -24.18 -0.64 10.42
CA THR A 27 -22.95 -1.33 10.79
C THR A 27 -22.59 -2.21 9.60
N GLU A 28 -21.83 -1.64 8.66
CA GLU A 28 -21.19 -2.36 7.58
C GLU A 28 -20.35 -3.45 8.24
N VAL A 29 -20.70 -4.71 7.98
CA VAL A 29 -19.87 -5.86 8.36
C VAL A 29 -18.61 -5.76 7.51
N GLN A 30 -17.67 -4.94 7.97
CA GLN A 30 -16.34 -4.84 7.38
C GLN A 30 -15.66 -6.18 7.66
N ASN A 31 -15.65 -7.07 6.67
CA ASN A 31 -14.72 -8.17 6.66
C ASN A 31 -13.33 -7.59 6.97
N PRO A 32 -12.65 -8.00 8.05
CA PRO A 32 -11.39 -7.41 8.42
C PRO A 32 -10.40 -7.67 7.29
N GLN A 33 -10.08 -6.62 6.54
CA GLN A 33 -9.02 -6.69 5.54
C GLN A 33 -7.72 -7.04 6.28
N PRO A 34 -6.86 -7.89 5.71
CA PRO A 34 -5.61 -8.23 6.37
C PRO A 34 -4.81 -6.95 6.58
N ASP A 35 -4.30 -6.77 7.79
CA ASP A 35 -3.42 -5.66 8.15
C ASP A 35 -2.21 -5.61 7.22
N ILE A 36 -1.71 -4.40 6.93
CA ILE A 36 -0.56 -4.16 6.05
C ILE A 36 0.68 -4.96 6.50
N VAL A 37 0.83 -5.18 7.82
CA VAL A 37 1.89 -6.01 8.41
C VAL A 37 1.90 -7.43 7.82
N THR A 38 0.71 -7.99 7.53
CA THR A 38 0.60 -9.31 6.90
C THR A 38 1.23 -9.31 5.51
N TYR A 39 1.00 -8.27 4.71
CA TYR A 39 1.59 -8.15 3.37
C TYR A 39 3.10 -7.95 3.44
N TYR A 40 3.58 -7.13 4.38
CA TYR A 40 5.01 -6.96 4.63
C TYR A 40 5.67 -8.31 4.96
N LYS A 41 5.11 -9.07 5.91
CA LYS A 41 5.62 -10.39 6.26
C LYS A 41 5.62 -11.33 5.05
N THR A 42 4.53 -11.39 4.29
CA THR A 42 4.45 -12.26 3.10
C THR A 42 5.58 -11.97 2.10
N VAL A 43 5.81 -10.71 1.73
CA VAL A 43 6.85 -10.38 0.73
C VAL A 43 8.26 -10.52 1.28
N ILE A 44 8.49 -10.21 2.57
CA ILE A 44 9.81 -10.34 3.20
C ILE A 44 10.18 -11.82 3.34
N PHE A 45 9.26 -12.65 3.81
CA PHE A 45 9.55 -14.05 4.13
C PHE A 45 9.68 -14.93 2.88
N SER A 46 9.02 -14.56 1.78
CA SER A 46 9.15 -15.24 0.48
C SER A 46 10.33 -14.75 -0.35
N SER A 47 11.00 -13.65 0.04
CA SER A 47 12.06 -13.05 -0.77
C SER A 47 13.37 -13.85 -0.68
N PRO A 48 13.98 -14.22 -1.84
CA PRO A 48 15.31 -14.82 -1.86
C PRO A 48 16.44 -13.81 -1.60
N PHE A 49 16.11 -12.51 -1.55
CA PHE A 49 17.08 -11.43 -1.35
C PHE A 49 17.30 -11.07 0.12
N ILE A 50 16.42 -11.53 1.01
CA ILE A 50 16.50 -11.27 2.45
C ILE A 50 16.97 -12.54 3.17
N ARG A 51 17.96 -12.40 4.06
CA ARG A 51 18.38 -13.51 4.92
C ARG A 51 17.30 -13.79 5.95
N ASP A 52 17.11 -15.06 6.30
CA ASP A 52 16.16 -15.47 7.34
C ASP A 52 16.38 -14.70 8.65
N SER A 53 17.65 -14.51 9.05
CA SER A 53 18.03 -13.76 10.26
C SER A 53 17.72 -12.26 10.19
N GLY A 54 17.56 -11.70 8.98
CA GLY A 54 17.32 -10.27 8.76
C GLY A 54 15.86 -9.89 8.59
N ARG A 55 14.93 -10.85 8.53
CA ARG A 55 13.52 -10.61 8.18
C ARG A 55 12.82 -9.65 9.15
N GLU A 56 13.01 -9.84 10.46
CA GLU A 56 12.40 -8.96 11.47
C GLU A 56 12.97 -7.54 11.41
N ALA A 57 14.27 -7.38 11.15
CA ALA A 57 14.88 -6.06 10.99
C ALA A 57 14.33 -5.31 9.76
N VAL A 58 14.10 -6.02 8.65
CA VAL A 58 13.43 -5.45 7.46
C VAL A 58 11.98 -5.08 7.77
N LEU A 59 11.27 -5.90 8.56
CA LEU A 59 9.91 -5.58 8.98
C LEU A 59 9.86 -4.30 9.82
N SER A 60 10.75 -4.14 10.81
CA SER A 60 10.86 -2.90 11.59
C SER A 60 11.22 -1.68 10.72
N ASP A 61 12.00 -1.85 9.64
CA ASP A 61 12.21 -0.78 8.66
C ASP A 61 10.90 -0.39 7.97
N PHE A 62 10.12 -1.36 7.48
CA PHE A 62 8.86 -1.09 6.80
C PHE A 62 7.85 -0.39 7.72
N MET A 63 7.86 -0.76 9.00
CA MET A 63 7.07 -0.13 10.07
C MET A 63 7.60 1.25 10.50
N GLN A 64 8.71 1.72 9.92
CA GLN A 64 9.35 3.01 10.22
C GLN A 64 9.88 3.12 11.67
N GLU A 65 10.11 1.99 12.33
CA GLU A 65 10.61 1.94 13.71
C GLU A 65 12.14 2.14 13.74
N VAL A 66 12.85 1.49 12.82
CA VAL A 66 14.31 1.55 12.69
C VAL A 66 14.68 1.56 11.22
N LYS A 67 15.51 2.51 10.78
CA LYS A 67 15.93 2.60 9.38
C LYS A 67 17.29 1.97 9.14
N LEU A 68 17.30 0.88 8.36
CA LEU A 68 18.52 0.16 7.98
C LEU A 68 19.50 1.06 7.23
N LYS A 69 18.99 2.03 6.46
CA LYS A 69 19.80 2.99 5.68
C LYS A 69 20.50 4.05 6.53
N ASP A 70 20.05 4.25 7.77
CA ASP A 70 20.54 5.32 8.66
C ASP A 70 21.68 4.85 9.58
N GLY A 71 22.07 3.57 9.48
CA GLY A 71 23.19 2.98 10.21
C GLY A 71 24.58 3.35 9.68
N GLU A 72 25.60 2.66 10.19
CA GLU A 72 27.00 2.97 9.88
C GLU A 72 27.37 2.50 8.46
N LEU A 73 27.88 3.41 7.62
CA LEU A 73 28.37 3.03 6.29
C LEU A 73 29.61 2.14 6.40
N LEU A 74 29.62 1.04 5.64
CA LEU A 74 30.80 0.20 5.52
C LEU A 74 31.97 1.00 4.92
N SER A 75 33.11 0.94 5.59
CA SER A 75 34.38 1.48 5.14
C SER A 75 34.89 0.77 3.88
N LEU A 76 35.92 1.33 3.27
CA LEU A 76 36.56 0.73 2.10
C LEU A 76 37.21 -0.63 2.43
N GLU A 77 37.84 -0.75 3.60
CA GLU A 77 38.48 -2.00 4.04
C GLU A 77 37.47 -3.09 4.35
N GLU A 78 36.37 -2.75 5.03
CA GLU A 78 35.29 -3.71 5.27
C GLU A 78 34.67 -4.20 3.94
N LYS A 79 34.44 -3.30 2.97
CA LYS A 79 33.92 -3.72 1.67
C LYS A 79 34.86 -4.68 0.95
N ARG A 80 36.18 -4.46 1.05
CA ARG A 80 37.20 -5.35 0.48
C ARG A 80 37.21 -6.71 1.16
N SER A 81 37.14 -6.76 2.49
CA SER A 81 37.13 -8.02 3.24
C SER A 81 35.84 -8.83 3.01
N LEU A 82 34.72 -8.14 2.80
CA LEU A 82 33.42 -8.74 2.48
C LEU A 82 33.27 -9.13 0.99
N GLY A 83 34.24 -8.77 0.14
CA GLY A 83 34.20 -9.09 -1.29
C GLY A 83 33.11 -8.36 -2.08
N ILE A 84 32.60 -7.23 -1.57
CA ILE A 84 31.54 -6.45 -2.24
C ILE A 84 32.11 -5.26 -3.00
N ASN A 85 31.31 -4.71 -3.93
CA ASN A 85 31.70 -3.54 -4.71
C ASN A 85 32.07 -2.36 -3.80
N THR A 86 33.33 -1.93 -3.87
CA THR A 86 33.87 -0.85 -3.02
C THR A 86 33.22 0.52 -3.24
N ARG A 87 32.57 0.73 -4.40
CA ARG A 87 31.81 1.95 -4.72
C ARG A 87 30.38 1.93 -4.17
N LEU A 88 29.89 0.77 -3.73
CA LEU A 88 28.54 0.64 -3.20
C LEU A 88 28.41 1.41 -1.88
N LYS A 89 27.40 2.29 -1.79
CA LYS A 89 27.03 2.97 -0.55
C LYS A 89 26.01 2.12 0.19
N ILE A 90 26.48 1.38 1.19
CA ILE A 90 25.69 0.44 2.00
C ILE A 90 26.11 0.53 3.46
N THR A 91 25.13 0.47 4.35
CA THR A 91 25.32 0.41 5.80
C THR A 91 25.58 -1.03 6.25
N ARG A 92 26.21 -1.21 7.41
CA ARG A 92 26.47 -2.54 7.98
C ARG A 92 25.16 -3.31 8.18
N GLU A 93 24.15 -2.64 8.72
CA GLU A 93 22.82 -3.17 9.00
C GLU A 93 22.12 -3.63 7.72
N LEU A 94 22.17 -2.82 6.65
CA LEU A 94 21.58 -3.20 5.37
C LEU A 94 22.35 -4.36 4.72
N TYR A 95 23.66 -4.42 4.88
CA TYR A 95 24.47 -5.54 4.39
C TYR A 95 24.12 -6.86 5.11
N GLU A 96 23.93 -6.81 6.43
CA GLU A 96 23.66 -7.99 7.25
C GLU A 96 22.31 -8.65 6.95
N VAL A 97 21.29 -7.88 6.56
CA VAL A 97 19.97 -8.43 6.25
C VAL A 97 19.84 -9.01 4.84
N LEU A 98 20.76 -8.68 3.92
CA LEU A 98 20.67 -9.06 2.51
C LEU A 98 21.51 -10.30 2.18
N THR A 99 20.94 -11.20 1.38
CA THR A 99 21.70 -12.30 0.77
C THR A 99 22.68 -11.75 -0.28
N PRO A 100 23.72 -12.51 -0.71
CA PRO A 100 24.59 -12.08 -1.81
C PRO A 100 23.81 -11.69 -3.07
N ALA A 101 22.79 -12.48 -3.43
CA ALA A 101 21.90 -12.15 -4.55
C ALA A 101 21.16 -10.81 -4.36
N GLY A 102 20.76 -10.48 -3.13
CA GLY A 102 20.16 -9.19 -2.81
C GLY A 102 21.15 -8.01 -2.90
N ILE A 103 22.41 -8.24 -2.53
CA ILE A 103 23.49 -7.25 -2.72
C ILE A 103 23.73 -7.00 -4.20
N ASP A 104 23.80 -8.04 -5.01
CA ASP A 104 24.04 -7.94 -6.46
C ASP A 104 22.86 -7.30 -7.20
N PHE A 105 21.62 -7.60 -6.79
CA PHE A 105 20.42 -6.98 -7.35
C PHE A 105 20.35 -5.46 -7.07
N GLY A 106 20.93 -5.02 -5.95
CA GLY A 106 20.95 -3.62 -5.52
C GLY A 106 20.23 -3.43 -4.19
N PRO A 107 20.95 -3.19 -3.07
CA PRO A 107 20.40 -3.20 -1.72
C PRO A 107 19.15 -2.32 -1.51
N LYS A 108 19.22 -1.08 -2.01
CA LYS A 108 18.09 -0.14 -1.91
C LYS A 108 16.90 -0.59 -2.76
N LYS A 109 17.20 -1.12 -3.95
CA LYS A 109 16.20 -1.60 -4.90
C LYS A 109 15.43 -2.80 -4.33
N VAL A 110 16.11 -3.71 -3.63
CA VAL A 110 15.46 -4.83 -2.93
C VAL A 110 14.43 -4.33 -1.92
N LEU A 111 14.83 -3.43 -1.01
CA LEU A 111 13.90 -2.97 0.03
C LEU A 111 12.73 -2.17 -0.57
N GLU A 112 13.03 -1.30 -1.54
CA GLU A 112 12.02 -0.51 -2.23
C GLU A 112 11.02 -1.39 -2.98
N SER A 113 11.48 -2.39 -3.74
CA SER A 113 10.58 -3.27 -4.49
C SER A 113 9.68 -4.10 -3.59
N LEU A 114 10.22 -4.66 -2.51
CA LEU A 114 9.44 -5.42 -1.53
C LEU A 114 8.41 -4.53 -0.82
N TYR A 115 8.81 -3.33 -0.39
CA TYR A 115 7.90 -2.37 0.24
C TYR A 115 6.74 -2.01 -0.69
N LEU A 116 7.06 -1.59 -1.91
CA LEU A 116 6.07 -1.20 -2.91
C LEU A 116 5.17 -2.39 -3.29
N LYS A 117 5.72 -3.59 -3.43
CA LYS A 117 4.94 -4.81 -3.71
C LYS A 117 3.88 -5.05 -2.63
N ALA A 118 4.26 -5.03 -1.35
CA ALA A 118 3.32 -5.23 -0.25
C ALA A 118 2.28 -4.10 -0.16
N THR A 119 2.72 -2.84 -0.18
CA THR A 119 1.82 -1.69 -0.07
C THR A 119 0.83 -1.62 -1.24
N SER A 120 1.29 -1.83 -2.47
CA SER A 120 0.40 -1.84 -3.63
C SER A 120 -0.59 -3.01 -3.60
N ASN A 121 -0.17 -4.20 -3.18
CA ASN A 121 -1.08 -5.35 -3.07
C ASN A 121 -2.14 -5.15 -1.98
N HIS A 122 -1.75 -4.62 -0.82
CA HIS A 122 -2.70 -4.25 0.24
C HIS A 122 -3.71 -3.20 -0.25
N ASN A 123 -3.23 -2.14 -0.92
CA ASN A 123 -4.11 -1.10 -1.46
C ASN A 123 -5.07 -1.65 -2.51
N ARG A 124 -4.64 -2.57 -3.38
CA ARG A 124 -5.51 -3.22 -4.37
C ARG A 124 -6.63 -4.02 -3.70
N HIS A 125 -6.34 -4.82 -2.69
CA HIS A 125 -7.38 -5.54 -1.96
C HIS A 125 -8.35 -4.60 -1.24
N ARG A 126 -7.84 -3.52 -0.64
CA ARG A 126 -8.67 -2.46 -0.05
C ARG A 126 -9.57 -1.80 -1.11
N ASP A 127 -9.01 -1.48 -2.27
CA ASP A 127 -9.75 -0.82 -3.36
C ASP A 127 -10.83 -1.73 -3.95
N ILE A 128 -10.53 -3.01 -4.21
CA ILE A 128 -11.52 -3.99 -4.69
C ILE A 128 -12.64 -4.17 -3.66
N THR A 129 -12.29 -4.29 -2.37
CA THR A 129 -13.27 -4.39 -1.29
C THR A 129 -14.18 -3.16 -1.25
N ARG A 130 -13.59 -1.96 -1.35
CA ARG A 130 -14.34 -0.70 -1.40
C ARG A 130 -15.25 -0.63 -2.62
N MET A 131 -14.76 -0.99 -3.80
CA MET A 131 -15.57 -1.05 -5.03
C MET A 131 -16.78 -1.96 -4.83
N LYS A 132 -16.56 -3.16 -4.27
CA LYS A 132 -17.62 -4.13 -3.96
C LYS A 132 -18.65 -3.55 -2.98
N GLY A 133 -18.22 -2.86 -1.92
CA GLY A 133 -19.10 -2.18 -0.97
C GLY A 133 -19.96 -1.07 -1.59
N LEU A 134 -19.43 -0.37 -2.59
CA LEU A 134 -20.15 0.65 -3.36
C LEU A 134 -21.06 0.08 -4.46
N GLY A 135 -21.18 -1.25 -4.57
CA GLY A 135 -21.99 -1.90 -5.59
C GLY A 135 -21.35 -1.96 -6.98
N ILE A 136 -20.11 -1.48 -7.15
CA ILE A 136 -19.35 -1.58 -8.39
C ILE A 136 -19.03 -3.06 -8.66
N LYS A 137 -19.28 -3.51 -9.89
CA LYS A 137 -19.12 -4.93 -10.27
C LYS A 137 -17.85 -5.22 -11.04
N GLN A 138 -17.27 -4.21 -11.69
CA GLN A 138 -16.11 -4.36 -12.55
C GLN A 138 -15.12 -3.21 -12.37
N TYR A 139 -13.86 -3.51 -12.63
CA TYR A 139 -12.78 -2.55 -12.72
C TYR A 139 -11.88 -2.90 -13.90
N SER A 140 -10.95 -2.01 -14.27
CA SER A 140 -9.85 -2.35 -15.16
C SER A 140 -8.51 -2.01 -14.53
N PRO A 141 -7.48 -2.87 -14.68
CA PRO A 141 -6.11 -2.46 -14.44
C PRO A 141 -5.69 -1.40 -15.47
N MET A 142 -4.90 -0.43 -15.02
CA MET A 142 -4.21 0.53 -15.88
C MET A 142 -2.71 0.36 -15.64
N SER A 143 -1.99 -0.07 -16.66
CA SER A 143 -0.54 -0.12 -16.71
C SER A 143 0.06 1.29 -16.65
N SER A 144 1.33 1.39 -16.29
CA SER A 144 2.02 2.68 -16.34
C SER A 144 2.45 3.08 -17.76
N GLY A 145 2.60 2.11 -18.66
CA GLY A 145 2.92 2.32 -20.07
C GLY A 145 4.38 2.70 -20.34
N ASP A 146 5.29 2.43 -19.40
CA ASP A 146 6.73 2.65 -19.58
C ASP A 146 7.52 1.33 -19.65
N GLU A 147 8.82 1.43 -19.91
CA GLU A 147 9.71 0.28 -20.16
C GLU A 147 9.85 -0.70 -18.99
N ARG A 148 9.32 -0.36 -17.81
CA ARG A 148 9.39 -1.21 -16.61
C ARG A 148 8.15 -2.09 -16.45
N ASP A 149 7.11 -1.87 -17.24
CA ASP A 149 5.96 -2.76 -17.29
C ASP A 149 6.29 -4.03 -18.08
N CYS A 150 5.99 -5.19 -17.51
CA CYS A 150 6.14 -6.47 -18.21
C CYS A 150 5.02 -6.69 -19.23
N ASP A 151 5.23 -7.64 -20.15
CA ASP A 151 4.25 -7.99 -21.19
C ASP A 151 2.86 -8.32 -20.61
N TRP A 152 2.82 -8.98 -19.45
CA TRP A 152 1.56 -9.29 -18.79
C TRP A 152 0.83 -8.03 -18.29
N CYS A 153 1.56 -7.06 -17.73
CA CYS A 153 0.97 -5.78 -17.31
C CYS A 153 0.35 -5.03 -18.50
N ASN A 154 1.06 -4.98 -19.63
CA ASN A 154 0.57 -4.36 -20.86
C ASN A 154 -0.64 -5.11 -21.43
N LEU A 155 -0.63 -6.45 -21.39
CA LEU A 155 -1.74 -7.28 -21.85
C LEU A 155 -3.01 -7.13 -20.97
N MET A 156 -2.84 -6.79 -19.69
CA MET A 156 -3.95 -6.59 -18.76
C MET A 156 -4.53 -5.16 -18.77
N ASP A 157 -3.84 -4.22 -19.42
CA ASP A 157 -4.25 -2.83 -19.52
C ASP A 157 -5.66 -2.69 -20.11
N GLY A 158 -6.53 -1.96 -19.41
CA GLY A 158 -7.89 -1.69 -19.83
C GLY A 158 -8.86 -2.88 -19.78
N LYS A 159 -8.40 -4.11 -19.47
CA LYS A 159 -9.28 -5.28 -19.40
C LYS A 159 -10.30 -5.16 -18.28
N LEU A 160 -11.56 -5.48 -18.58
CA LEU A 160 -12.61 -5.53 -17.57
C LEU A 160 -12.48 -6.80 -16.72
N ILE A 161 -12.37 -6.61 -15.41
CA ILE A 161 -12.24 -7.68 -14.41
C ILE A 161 -13.37 -7.52 -13.39
N SER A 162 -13.97 -8.64 -12.98
CA SER A 162 -14.96 -8.66 -11.90
C SER A 162 -14.32 -8.37 -10.54
N VAL A 163 -15.04 -7.65 -9.67
CA VAL A 163 -14.64 -7.45 -8.25
C VAL A 163 -14.53 -8.74 -7.44
N GLU A 164 -15.04 -9.86 -7.96
CA GLU A 164 -14.90 -11.19 -7.34
C GLU A 164 -13.57 -11.89 -7.69
N VAL A 165 -12.78 -11.34 -8.62
CA VAL A 165 -11.47 -11.88 -9.00
C VAL A 165 -10.39 -11.28 -8.09
N ASP A 166 -9.58 -12.15 -7.48
CA ASP A 166 -8.38 -11.78 -6.76
C ASP A 166 -7.27 -11.35 -7.74
N PHE A 167 -7.16 -10.03 -7.94
CA PHE A 167 -6.15 -9.47 -8.84
C PHE A 167 -4.72 -9.63 -8.32
N VAL A 168 -4.52 -9.66 -7.01
CA VAL A 168 -3.18 -9.82 -6.43
C VAL A 168 -2.67 -11.22 -6.74
N LYS A 169 -3.53 -12.24 -6.63
CA LYS A 169 -3.20 -13.60 -7.05
C LYS A 169 -2.85 -13.68 -8.54
N LEU A 170 -3.59 -12.99 -9.41
CA LEU A 170 -3.25 -12.91 -10.83
C LEU A 170 -1.87 -12.27 -11.06
N ILE A 171 -1.52 -11.22 -10.31
CA ILE A 171 -0.19 -10.62 -10.35
C ILE A 171 0.87 -11.65 -9.93
N GLU A 172 0.67 -12.36 -8.82
CA GLU A 172 1.63 -13.34 -8.29
C GLU A 172 1.90 -14.49 -9.27
N GLU A 173 0.90 -14.91 -10.03
CA GLU A 173 1.00 -16.02 -10.98
C GLU A 173 1.61 -15.63 -12.33
N ASN A 174 1.61 -14.33 -12.71
CA ASN A 174 1.91 -13.93 -14.09
C ASN A 174 2.87 -12.73 -14.23
N CYS A 175 2.92 -11.83 -13.27
CA CYS A 175 3.71 -10.59 -13.38
C CYS A 175 5.18 -10.85 -13.04
N THR A 176 6.09 -10.35 -13.87
CA THR A 176 7.54 -10.49 -13.68
C THR A 176 8.24 -9.18 -13.30
N CYS A 177 7.50 -8.09 -13.10
CA CYS A 177 8.05 -6.83 -12.61
C CYS A 177 8.60 -6.98 -11.18
N ASP A 178 9.57 -6.14 -10.81
CA ASP A 178 10.05 -6.04 -9.42
C ASP A 178 8.89 -5.84 -8.42
N TYR A 179 7.90 -5.05 -8.85
CA TYR A 179 6.56 -5.00 -8.30
C TYR A 179 5.58 -4.58 -9.41
N CYS A 180 4.35 -5.08 -9.37
CA CYS A 180 3.33 -4.65 -10.33
C CYS A 180 2.92 -3.20 -10.03
N ARG A 181 2.92 -2.35 -11.06
CA ARG A 181 2.57 -0.93 -10.98
C ARG A 181 1.16 -0.60 -11.43
N CYS A 182 0.38 -1.59 -11.87
CA CYS A 182 -0.96 -1.32 -12.38
C CYS A 182 -1.87 -0.74 -11.28
N THR A 183 -2.56 0.36 -11.58
CA THR A 183 -3.61 0.92 -10.73
C THR A 183 -4.96 0.34 -11.12
N LEU A 184 -5.94 0.34 -10.22
CA LEU A 184 -7.28 -0.18 -10.50
C LEU A 184 -8.26 0.96 -10.73
N GLU A 185 -8.87 1.00 -11.91
CA GLU A 185 -9.91 1.95 -12.25
C GLU A 185 -11.29 1.29 -12.11
N ALA A 186 -12.13 1.82 -11.22
CA ALA A 186 -13.52 1.41 -11.13
C ALA A 186 -14.26 1.70 -12.44
N LYS A 187 -15.08 0.75 -12.90
CA LYS A 187 -15.96 0.95 -14.05
C LYS A 187 -17.39 1.08 -13.57
N ILE A 188 -17.90 2.30 -13.70
CA ILE A 188 -19.25 2.68 -13.27
C ILE A 188 -20.06 2.87 -14.55
N ASN A 189 -21.08 2.04 -14.74
CA ASN A 189 -22.08 2.27 -15.78
C ASN A 189 -23.11 3.25 -15.21
N PHE A 190 -23.23 4.42 -15.80
CA PHE A 190 -24.30 5.38 -15.51
C PHE A 190 -25.56 5.05 -16.31
#